data_AF-A0A522YI33-F1
#
_entry.id   AF-A0A522YI33-F1
#
_cell.length_a   1.000
_cell.length_b   1.000
_cell.length_c   1.000
_cell.angle_alpha   90.00
_cell.angle_beta   90.00
_cell.angle_gamma   90.00
#
_symmetry.space_group_name_H-M   'P 1'
#
loop_
_entity.id
_entity.type
_entity.pdbx_description
1 polymer ?
#
loop_
_entity_poly.entity_id
_entity_poly.type
_entity_poly.pdbx_seq_one_letter_code
_entity_poly.pdbx_strand_id
1 'polypeptide(L)'
;MLPHKHFLIASLTIAPVAVIVSAQKSFVEIISWILIGGFSSAAVDLDILGLVYLKSIKDNRLRQFRNPVKIFAKFRLFMDTISETGVLRLGMKTHFIVSFLIILLSYFFLKPYFIPVIIGVVSHIISDIPHLKTCKS
;
A
#
# COMPACT_ATOMS: atom_id res chain seq x y z
N MET A 1 -1.94 4.84 -5.64
CA MET A 1 -2.19 4.16 -6.95
C MET A 1 -2.99 2.86 -6.66
N LEU A 2 -3.20 1.88 -7.56
CA LEU A 2 -3.90 0.63 -7.17
C LEU A 2 -2.94 -0.33 -6.43
N PRO A 3 -3.40 -1.11 -5.44
CA PRO A 3 -2.54 -1.95 -4.59
C PRO A 3 -1.66 -2.95 -5.37
N HIS A 4 -2.16 -3.50 -6.48
CA HIS A 4 -1.39 -4.43 -7.31
C HIS A 4 -0.20 -3.77 -8.01
N LYS A 5 -0.27 -2.47 -8.31
CA LYS A 5 0.86 -1.72 -8.90
C LYS A 5 1.92 -1.43 -7.84
N HIS A 6 1.50 -1.09 -6.63
CA HIS A 6 2.39 -0.92 -5.48
C HIS A 6 3.12 -2.23 -5.16
N PHE A 7 2.36 -3.34 -5.09
CA PHE A 7 2.94 -4.68 -4.97
C PHE A 7 4.01 -4.95 -6.02
N LEU A 8 3.70 -4.70 -7.30
CA LEU A 8 4.60 -5.00 -8.41
C LEU A 8 5.88 -4.16 -8.33
N ILE A 9 5.75 -2.84 -8.10
CA ILE A 9 6.89 -1.93 -8.01
C ILE A 9 7.78 -2.28 -6.82
N ALA A 10 7.19 -2.53 -5.65
CA ALA A 10 7.92 -2.98 -4.46
C ALA A 10 8.63 -4.32 -4.72
N SER A 11 7.94 -5.31 -5.29
CA SER A 11 8.50 -6.63 -5.59
C SER A 11 9.69 -6.53 -6.55
N LEU A 12 9.58 -5.72 -7.60
CA LEU A 12 10.66 -5.47 -8.57
C LEU A 12 11.83 -4.72 -7.94
N THR A 13 11.58 -3.81 -7.00
CA THR A 13 12.63 -3.07 -6.28
C THR A 13 13.37 -4.00 -5.30
N ILE A 14 12.66 -4.92 -4.66
CA ILE A 14 13.23 -5.84 -3.66
C ILE A 14 14.01 -6.97 -4.32
N ALA A 15 13.57 -7.46 -5.48
CA ALA A 15 14.22 -8.57 -6.17
C ALA A 15 15.77 -8.44 -6.28
N PRO A 16 16.35 -7.34 -6.78
CA PRO A 16 17.81 -7.19 -6.85
C PRO A 16 18.46 -7.14 -5.45
N VAL A 17 17.82 -6.49 -4.48
CA VAL A 17 18.34 -6.42 -3.10
C VAL A 17 18.33 -7.80 -2.45
N ALA A 18 17.24 -8.56 -2.64
CA ALA A 18 17.13 -9.93 -2.17
C ALA A 18 18.24 -10.80 -2.76
N VAL A 19 18.51 -10.70 -4.06
CA VAL A 19 19.59 -11.47 -4.71
C VAL A 19 20.98 -11.09 -4.19
N ILE A 20 21.27 -9.79 -4.00
CA ILE A 20 22.58 -9.31 -3.54
C ILE A 20 22.83 -9.65 -2.07
N VAL A 21 21.88 -9.35 -1.20
CA VAL A 21 22.01 -9.56 0.26
C VAL A 21 21.92 -11.05 0.61
N SER A 22 21.29 -11.83 -0.25
CA SER A 22 20.97 -13.23 0.00
C SER A 22 21.70 -14.18 -0.95
N ALA A 23 22.89 -13.80 -1.43
CA ALA A 23 23.69 -14.61 -2.35
C ALA A 23 24.01 -16.03 -1.81
N GLN A 24 23.87 -16.25 -0.50
CA GLN A 24 24.05 -17.54 0.17
C GLN A 24 22.73 -18.18 0.67
N LYS A 25 21.58 -17.54 0.44
CA LYS A 25 20.27 -18.02 0.91
C LYS A 25 19.59 -18.92 -0.12
N SER A 26 18.64 -19.71 0.37
CA SER A 26 17.82 -20.55 -0.49
C SER A 26 16.90 -19.71 -1.40
N PHE A 27 16.55 -20.25 -2.56
CA PHE A 27 15.59 -19.64 -3.48
C PHE A 27 14.25 -19.29 -2.80
N VAL A 28 13.82 -20.13 -1.85
CA VAL A 28 12.60 -19.92 -1.06
C VAL A 28 12.68 -18.65 -0.22
N GLU A 29 13.83 -18.35 0.37
CA GLU A 29 14.01 -17.12 1.16
C GLU A 29 14.00 -15.86 0.27
N ILE A 30 14.58 -15.94 -0.92
CA ILE A 30 14.56 -14.85 -1.90
C ILE A 30 13.10 -14.54 -2.31
N ILE A 31 12.32 -15.57 -2.66
CA ILE A 31 10.89 -15.40 -2.97
C ILE A 31 10.14 -14.83 -1.77
N SER A 32 10.40 -15.34 -0.57
CA SER A 32 9.73 -14.87 0.65
C SER A 32 9.98 -13.38 0.88
N TRP A 33 11.20 -12.90 0.65
CA TRP A 33 11.55 -11.49 0.73
C TRP A 33 10.76 -10.63 -0.26
N ILE A 34 10.73 -11.05 -1.53
CA ILE A 34 10.01 -10.35 -2.59
C ILE A 34 8.52 -10.27 -2.25
N LEU A 35 7.91 -11.40 -1.88
CA LEU A 35 6.49 -11.47 -1.54
C LEU A 35 6.16 -10.64 -0.31
N ILE A 36 6.93 -10.75 0.77
CA ILE A 36 6.63 -10.05 2.02
C ILE A 36 6.73 -8.54 1.84
N GLY A 37 7.77 -8.03 1.17
CA GLY A 37 7.84 -6.60 0.96
C GLY A 37 6.83 -6.08 -0.08
N GLY A 38 6.52 -6.87 -1.12
CA GLY A 38 5.43 -6.58 -2.04
C GLY A 38 4.07 -6.49 -1.35
N PHE A 39 3.73 -7.49 -0.52
CA PHE A 39 2.49 -7.49 0.25
C PHE A 39 2.45 -6.38 1.31
N SER A 40 3.59 -6.07 1.93
CA SER A 40 3.68 -4.97 2.90
C SER A 40 3.42 -3.62 2.24
N SER A 41 3.91 -3.41 1.02
CA SER A 41 3.58 -2.22 0.21
C SER A 41 2.08 -2.17 -0.07
N ALA A 42 1.49 -3.24 -0.61
CA ALA A 42 0.05 -3.26 -0.91
C ALA A 42 -0.83 -3.13 0.35
N ALA A 43 -0.35 -3.57 1.50
CA ALA A 43 -1.08 -3.48 2.77
C ALA A 43 -1.24 -2.04 3.25
N VAL A 44 -0.35 -1.11 2.82
CA VAL A 44 -0.49 0.31 3.14
C VAL A 44 -1.83 0.86 2.63
N ASP A 45 -2.27 0.43 1.45
CA ASP A 45 -3.54 0.85 0.82
C ASP A 45 -4.82 0.33 1.49
N LEU A 46 -4.71 -0.58 2.46
CA LEU A 46 -5.87 -1.07 3.20
C LEU A 46 -6.51 0.03 4.06
N ASP A 47 -5.77 1.08 4.39
CA ASP A 47 -6.29 2.22 5.13
C ASP A 47 -7.40 2.95 4.35
N ILE A 48 -7.27 3.10 3.03
CA ILE A 48 -8.30 3.67 2.16
C ILE A 48 -9.57 2.83 2.22
N LEU A 49 -9.46 1.50 2.17
CA LEU A 49 -10.62 0.62 2.30
C LEU A 49 -11.30 0.78 3.66
N GLY A 50 -10.51 0.84 4.74
CA GLY A 50 -11.00 1.11 6.09
C GLY A 50 -11.73 2.45 6.19
N LEU A 51 -11.13 3.52 5.64
CA LEU A 51 -11.72 4.86 5.63
C LEU A 51 -13.01 4.95 4.80
N VAL A 52 -13.05 4.29 3.64
CA VAL A 52 -14.26 4.18 2.81
C VAL A 52 -15.35 3.47 3.61
N TYR A 53 -15.02 2.35 4.26
CA TYR A 53 -15.97 1.62 5.09
C TYR A 53 -16.52 2.48 6.22
N LEU A 54 -15.67 3.14 7.00
CA LEU A 54 -16.07 4.01 8.10
C LEU A 54 -16.93 5.18 7.61
N LYS A 55 -16.51 5.87 6.54
CA LYS A 55 -17.22 7.06 6.07
C LYS A 55 -18.54 6.74 5.38
N SER A 56 -18.65 5.57 4.75
CA SER A 56 -19.88 5.12 4.09
C SER A 56 -21.07 4.89 5.04
N ILE A 57 -20.83 4.85 6.35
CA ILE A 57 -21.89 4.86 7.36
C ILE A 57 -22.71 6.15 7.23
N LYS A 58 -22.03 7.29 7.02
CA LYS A 58 -22.63 8.63 6.93
C LYS A 58 -22.84 9.11 5.50
N ASP A 59 -22.00 8.72 4.55
CA ASP A 59 -22.13 9.11 3.12
C ASP A 59 -22.60 7.92 2.26
N ASN A 60 -23.81 8.03 1.73
CA ASN A 60 -24.45 6.99 0.91
C ASN A 60 -23.68 6.69 -0.39
N ARG A 61 -22.97 7.67 -0.96
CA ARG A 61 -22.24 7.52 -2.23
C ARG A 61 -21.11 6.48 -2.12
N LEU A 62 -20.53 6.34 -0.92
CA LEU A 62 -19.43 5.42 -0.65
C LEU A 62 -19.87 3.97 -0.41
N ARG A 63 -21.16 3.71 -0.15
CA ARG A 63 -21.63 2.36 0.21
C ARG A 63 -21.39 1.32 -0.87
N GLN A 64 -21.50 1.72 -2.14
CA GLN A 64 -21.22 0.82 -3.26
C GLN A 64 -19.74 0.38 -3.30
N PHE A 65 -18.84 1.18 -2.73
CA PHE A 65 -17.40 0.91 -2.72
C PHE A 65 -16.93 0.14 -1.48
N ARG A 66 -17.85 -0.32 -0.61
CA ARG A 66 -17.53 -1.33 0.42
C ARG A 66 -17.11 -2.67 -0.17
N ASN A 67 -17.54 -2.97 -1.40
CA ASN A 67 -17.13 -4.16 -2.12
C ASN A 67 -15.90 -3.82 -2.98
N PRO A 68 -14.72 -4.43 -2.72
CA PRO A 68 -13.50 -4.19 -3.49
C PRO A 68 -13.67 -4.46 -4.99
N VAL A 69 -14.50 -5.43 -5.39
CA VAL A 69 -14.77 -5.74 -6.80
C VAL A 69 -15.39 -4.53 -7.52
N LYS A 70 -16.27 -3.79 -6.84
CA LYS A 70 -16.88 -2.57 -7.40
C LYS A 70 -15.87 -1.43 -7.53
N ILE A 71 -14.85 -1.38 -6.67
CA ILE A 71 -13.74 -0.41 -6.78
C ILE A 71 -12.98 -0.67 -8.08
N PHE A 72 -12.62 -1.92 -8.37
CA PHE A 72 -11.93 -2.27 -9.61
C PHE A 72 -12.80 -2.00 -10.84
N ALA A 73 -14.07 -2.42 -10.82
CA ALA A 73 -14.98 -2.24 -11.94
C ALA A 73 -15.30 -0.77 -12.25
N LYS A 74 -15.30 0.11 -11.23
CA LYS A 74 -15.65 1.53 -11.35
C LYS A 74 -14.56 2.44 -10.77
N PHE A 75 -13.30 2.16 -11.11
CA PHE A 75 -12.15 2.83 -10.48
C PHE A 75 -12.16 4.36 -10.60
N ARG A 76 -12.51 4.90 -11.77
CA ARG A 76 -12.60 6.37 -11.97
C ARG A 76 -13.64 6.99 -11.05
N LEU A 77 -14.86 6.45 -11.05
CA LEU A 77 -15.95 6.91 -10.18
C LEU A 77 -15.58 6.78 -8.69
N PHE A 78 -14.87 5.71 -8.33
CA PHE A 78 -14.34 5.53 -6.97
C PHE A 78 -13.38 6.67 -6.61
N MET A 79 -12.37 6.94 -7.44
CA MET A 79 -11.39 8.00 -7.23
C MET A 79 -12.04 9.37 -7.10
N ASP A 80 -13.00 9.70 -7.97
CA ASP A 80 -13.76 10.95 -7.93
C ASP A 80 -14.55 11.06 -6.61
N THR A 81 -15.25 9.98 -6.23
CA THR A 81 -16.06 9.95 -5.01
C THR A 81 -15.20 10.09 -3.74
N ILE A 82 -14.05 9.40 -3.65
CA ILE A 82 -13.17 9.51 -2.47
C ILE A 82 -12.47 10.88 -2.40
N SER A 83 -12.26 11.53 -3.54
CA SER A 83 -11.73 12.89 -3.61
C SER A 83 -12.76 13.90 -3.10
N GLU A 84 -13.97 13.90 -3.67
CA GLU A 84 -15.06 14.82 -3.28
C GLU A 84 -15.49 14.66 -1.83
N THR A 85 -15.55 13.41 -1.35
CA THR A 85 -15.90 13.14 0.05
C THR A 85 -14.75 13.47 1.00
N GLY A 86 -13.54 13.80 0.52
CA GLY A 86 -12.38 14.08 1.35
C GLY A 86 -11.77 12.83 2.03
N VAL A 87 -12.17 11.63 1.62
CA VAL A 87 -11.54 10.37 2.06
C VAL A 87 -10.07 10.35 1.62
N LEU A 88 -9.78 10.81 0.40
CA LEU A 88 -8.41 10.83 -0.13
C LEU A 88 -7.46 11.68 0.73
N ARG A 89 -7.91 12.88 1.15
CA ARG A 89 -7.11 13.77 2.01
C ARG A 89 -6.83 13.15 3.38
N LEU A 90 -7.79 12.42 3.94
CA LEU A 90 -7.61 11.69 5.19
C LEU A 90 -6.69 10.47 5.00
N GLY A 91 -6.88 9.77 3.89
CA GLY A 91 -6.08 8.63 3.42
C GLY A 91 -4.60 8.94 3.35
N MET A 92 -4.24 10.09 2.78
CA MET A 92 -2.83 10.51 2.75
C MET A 92 -2.20 10.62 4.14
N LYS A 93 -2.96 11.04 5.16
CA LYS A 93 -2.44 11.13 6.55
C LYS A 93 -2.34 9.75 7.17
N THR A 94 -3.36 8.91 6.99
CA THR A 94 -3.38 7.55 7.54
C THR A 94 -2.32 6.68 6.89
N HIS A 95 -1.96 6.93 5.62
CA HIS A 95 -0.92 6.20 4.90
C HIS A 95 0.42 6.24 5.61
N PHE A 96 0.83 7.43 6.08
CA PHE A 96 2.07 7.58 6.84
C PHE A 96 2.00 6.86 8.19
N ILE A 97 0.86 6.90 8.86
CA ILE A 97 0.65 6.22 10.15
C ILE A 97 0.70 4.70 9.96
N VAL A 98 0.01 4.17 8.96
CA VAL A 98 -0.02 2.74 8.63
C VAL A 98 1.36 2.26 8.19
N SER A 99 2.04 3.04 7.35
CA SER A 99 3.44 2.79 6.95
C SER A 99 4.35 2.68 8.16
N PHE A 100 4.29 3.66 9.08
CA PHE A 100 5.08 3.65 10.30
C PHE A 100 4.77 2.43 11.18
N LEU A 101 3.49 2.09 11.33
CA LEU A 101 3.04 0.94 12.12
C LEU A 101 3.50 -0.39 11.53
N ILE A 102 3.44 -0.56 10.20
CA ILE A 102 3.97 -1.74 9.50
C ILE A 102 5.47 -1.90 9.75
N ILE A 103 6.25 -0.81 9.61
CA ILE A 103 7.69 -0.83 9.87
C ILE A 103 7.96 -1.19 11.34
N LEU A 104 7.26 -0.55 12.28
CA LEU A 104 7.43 -0.77 13.71
C LEU A 104 7.13 -2.22 14.11
N LEU A 105 6.01 -2.77 13.65
CA LEU A 105 5.64 -4.17 13.89
C LEU A 105 6.67 -5.14 13.29
N SER A 106 7.15 -4.85 12.07
CA SER A 106 8.16 -5.71 11.44
C SER A 106 9.47 -5.72 12.22
N TYR A 107 9.86 -4.59 12.83
CA TYR A 107 11.06 -4.49 13.65
C TYR A 107 11.00 -5.37 14.90
N PHE A 108 9.87 -5.33 15.61
CA PHE A 108 9.71 -6.07 16.87
C PHE A 108 9.40 -7.55 16.67
N PHE A 109 8.58 -7.89 15.66
CA PHE A 109 8.00 -9.23 15.52
C PHE A 109 8.51 -10.03 14.32
N LEU A 110 9.08 -9.38 13.30
CA LEU A 110 9.48 -10.01 12.03
C LEU A 110 10.90 -9.61 11.61
N LYS A 111 11.87 -9.70 12.54
CA LYS A 111 13.26 -9.25 12.33
C LYS A 111 13.89 -9.72 11.00
N PRO A 112 13.76 -11.00 10.56
CA PRO A 112 14.36 -11.45 9.29
C PRO A 112 13.78 -10.77 8.04
N TYR A 113 12.61 -10.16 8.16
CA TYR A 113 11.89 -9.50 7.08
C TYR A 113 11.80 -7.98 7.24
N PHE A 114 12.49 -7.42 8.24
CA PHE A 114 12.50 -5.97 8.46
C PHE A 114 12.98 -5.19 7.23
N ILE A 115 14.07 -5.65 6.60
CA ILE A 115 14.64 -5.02 5.40
C ILE A 115 13.66 -5.03 4.22
N PRO A 116 13.11 -6.19 3.77
CA PRO A 116 12.17 -6.19 2.66
C PRO A 116 10.88 -5.40 2.96
N VAL A 117 10.41 -5.38 4.22
CA VAL A 117 9.27 -4.56 4.63
C VAL A 117 9.57 -3.08 4.47
N ILE A 118 10.72 -2.58 4.95
CA ILE A 118 11.12 -1.18 4.78
C ILE A 118 11.20 -0.81 3.31
N ILE A 119 11.86 -1.63 2.50
CA ILE A 119 12.00 -1.35 1.06
C ILE A 119 10.60 -1.28 0.41
N GLY A 120 9.72 -2.22 0.74
CA GLY A 120 8.34 -2.21 0.25
C GLY A 120 7.58 -0.93 0.61
N VAL A 121 7.63 -0.52 1.88
CA VAL A 121 6.95 0.70 2.35
C VAL A 121 7.57 1.97 1.74
N VAL A 122 8.89 2.04 1.61
CA VAL A 122 9.56 3.20 0.99
C VAL A 122 9.23 3.28 -0.50
N SER A 123 9.29 2.17 -1.23
CA SER A 123 8.88 2.11 -2.64
C SER A 123 7.43 2.54 -2.82
N HIS A 124 6.54 2.15 -1.89
CA HIS A 124 5.15 2.60 -1.86
C HIS A 124 5.06 4.14 -1.83
N ILE A 125 5.66 4.76 -0.82
CA ILE A 125 5.61 6.21 -0.62
C ILE A 125 6.19 6.96 -1.81
N ILE A 126 7.34 6.51 -2.34
CA ILE A 126 7.98 7.13 -3.51
C ILE A 126 7.07 7.06 -4.73
N SER A 127 6.43 5.91 -4.94
CA SER A 127 5.53 5.72 -6.08
C SER A 127 4.25 6.56 -6.02
N ASP A 128 3.87 7.05 -4.85
CA ASP A 128 2.72 7.96 -4.67
C ASP A 128 3.07 9.45 -4.87
N ILE A 129 4.36 9.85 -4.82
CA ILE A 129 4.78 11.25 -4.97
C ILE A 129 4.20 11.93 -6.23
N PRO A 130 4.20 11.30 -7.42
CA PRO A 130 3.62 11.90 -8.63
C PRO A 130 2.12 12.21 -8.48
N HIS A 131 1.39 11.38 -7.74
CA HIS A 131 -0.08 11.49 -7.55
C HIS A 131 -0.47 12.49 -6.46
N LEU A 132 0.44 12.79 -5.53
CA LEU A 132 0.25 13.84 -4.52
C LEU A 132 0.26 15.25 -5.13
N LYS A 133 0.99 15.45 -6.23
CA LYS A 133 1.09 16.75 -6.91
C LYS A 133 -0.22 17.14 -7.64
N THR A 134 -1.00 16.18 -8.11
CA THR A 134 -2.27 16.43 -8.81
C THR A 134 -3.44 16.73 -7.88
N CYS A 135 -3.34 16.46 -6.56
CA CYS A 135 -4.39 16.77 -5.59
C CYS A 135 -4.31 18.18 -4.99
N LYS A 136 -3.34 19.00 -5.43
CA LYS A 136 -3.16 20.40 -5.00
C LYS A 136 -3.77 21.44 -5.97
N SER A 137 -4.42 21.02 -7.04
CA SER A 137 -5.17 21.92 -7.95
C SER A 137 -6.61 22.09 -7.50
#